data_AF-A0A433T5Y5-F1
#
_entry.id   AF-A0A433T5Y5-F1
#
_cell.length_a   1.000
_cell.length_b   1.000
_cell.length_c   1.000
_cell.angle_alpha   90.00
_cell.angle_beta   90.00
_cell.angle_gamma   90.00
#
_symmetry.space_group_name_H-M   'P 1'
#
loop_
_entity.id
_entity.type
_entity.pdbx_description
1 polymer ?
#
loop_
_entity_poly.entity_id
_entity_poly.type
_entity_poly.pdbx_seq_one_letter_code
_entity_poly.pdbx_strand_id
1 'polypeptide(L)'
;KERIYLDSASVSGLGNKALVPGGDCPDSATFIPSTVWNQHGDEPGRYDAAFCLFEMNNGYPLRRHMEYLKPNGFYGGMLDSVLTLRTILVVGNYDYVIDFIFHQNGAIETRLMSTGYIMGNVFRAVERQYGFKLENPLTANLHHHMFHLKVDLDISGTSNRYETLNVEPMDTKVCWEKSRDYAQTKFTTHLKRTEQEALYKYDFNHPKYHIVHNDARRNQWGEKRAFRIDLSGMSKNLLPEGRFNEKAISWARHQIAVTKRKENEFRSSSNYGMFDTLDPVVDFSTFYSDNETIVDEDLVFWLSLGLHHIPHTWETHDRHDPPLQLLQGVPQHGLQGRAVCRLQGQGGSRQGSPSRK
;
A
#
# COMPACT_ATOMS: atom_id res chain seq x y z
N LYS A 1 21.89 12.50 15.25
CA LYS A 1 22.39 11.31 14.52
C LYS A 1 21.18 10.65 13.89
N GLU A 2 21.20 10.42 12.59
CA GLU A 2 20.13 9.69 11.91
C GLU A 2 20.06 8.26 12.45
N ARG A 3 18.86 7.81 12.80
CA ARG A 3 18.58 6.45 13.26
C ARG A 3 17.74 5.77 12.19
N ILE A 4 18.16 4.59 11.77
CA ILE A 4 17.40 3.75 10.85
C ILE A 4 16.94 2.51 11.62
N TYR A 5 15.63 2.27 11.62
CA TYR A 5 15.03 1.09 12.20
C TYR A 5 14.53 0.21 11.06
N LEU A 6 14.99 -1.04 11.05
CA LEU A 6 14.44 -2.07 10.16
C LEU A 6 13.66 -3.06 11.02
N ASP A 7 12.35 -2.82 11.08
CA ASP A 7 11.48 -3.52 12.02
C ASP A 7 11.27 -5.00 11.68
N SER A 8 11.74 -5.49 10.52
CA SER A 8 11.76 -6.92 10.20
C SER A 8 12.37 -7.77 11.32
N ALA A 9 13.39 -7.24 12.01
CA ALA A 9 14.02 -7.86 13.17
C ALA A 9 13.05 -8.11 14.35
N SER A 10 12.05 -7.24 14.51
CA SER A 10 11.08 -7.22 15.61
C SER A 10 9.69 -7.74 15.19
N VAL A 11 9.37 -7.70 13.90
CA VAL A 11 8.06 -8.01 13.30
C VAL A 11 7.88 -9.51 12.99
N SER A 12 8.85 -10.35 13.35
CA SER A 12 8.80 -11.82 13.20
C SER A 12 7.80 -12.49 14.16
N GLY A 13 6.52 -12.13 14.10
CA GLY A 13 5.43 -12.64 14.93
C GLY A 13 5.41 -12.13 16.37
N LEU A 14 6.56 -11.75 16.93
CA LEU A 14 6.72 -11.23 18.31
C LEU A 14 6.05 -9.86 18.53
N GLY A 15 5.92 -9.08 17.47
CA GLY A 15 5.21 -7.79 17.47
C GLY A 15 3.69 -7.92 17.53
N ASN A 16 3.11 -9.07 17.17
CA ASN A 16 1.66 -9.27 17.24
C ASN A 16 1.23 -9.41 18.70
N LYS A 17 0.75 -8.33 19.31
CA LYS A 17 0.14 -8.36 20.65
C LYS A 17 -1.34 -8.70 20.54
N ALA A 18 -1.95 -9.12 21.66
CA ALA A 18 -3.37 -9.44 21.68
C ALA A 18 -4.21 -8.19 21.43
N LEU A 19 -5.04 -8.23 20.39
CA LEU A 19 -5.97 -7.18 20.01
C LEU A 19 -7.11 -7.07 21.03
N VAL A 20 -7.56 -5.84 21.28
CA VAL A 20 -8.62 -5.51 22.23
C VAL A 20 -9.98 -5.43 21.51
N PRO A 21 -10.96 -6.30 21.84
CA PRO A 21 -12.33 -6.20 21.31
C PRO A 21 -12.99 -4.86 21.66
N GLY A 22 -13.68 -4.27 20.70
CA GLY A 22 -14.33 -2.96 20.81
C GLY A 22 -13.38 -1.77 20.68
N GLY A 23 -12.07 -1.99 20.85
CA GLY A 23 -11.01 -0.99 20.66
C GLY A 23 -10.34 -1.10 19.29
N ASP A 24 -9.60 -2.20 19.09
CA ASP A 24 -8.82 -2.45 17.88
C ASP A 24 -9.66 -3.02 16.74
N CYS A 25 -10.67 -3.80 17.10
CA CYS A 25 -11.60 -4.48 16.19
C CYS A 25 -13.03 -4.41 16.74
N PRO A 26 -14.06 -4.49 15.89
CA PRO A 26 -15.46 -4.55 16.35
C PRO A 26 -15.69 -5.72 17.32
N ASP A 27 -16.66 -5.57 18.22
CA ASP A 27 -17.07 -6.65 19.13
C ASP A 27 -17.57 -7.90 18.38
N SER A 28 -18.05 -7.73 17.15
CA SER A 28 -18.50 -8.81 16.27
C SER A 28 -17.37 -9.53 15.53
N ALA A 29 -16.11 -9.13 15.71
CA ALA A 29 -14.98 -9.71 15.01
C ALA A 29 -14.70 -11.15 15.47
N THR A 30 -14.22 -11.98 14.54
CA THR A 30 -13.63 -13.28 14.86
C THR A 30 -12.15 -13.09 15.16
N PHE A 31 -11.73 -13.39 16.38
CA PHE A 31 -10.32 -13.31 16.79
C PHE A 31 -9.59 -14.62 16.50
N ILE A 32 -8.41 -14.51 15.92
CA ILE A 32 -7.60 -15.65 15.48
C ILE A 32 -6.28 -15.63 16.25
N PRO A 33 -5.92 -16.73 16.94
CA PRO A 33 -4.70 -16.80 17.72
C PRO A 33 -3.47 -16.97 16.82
N SER A 34 -2.31 -16.56 17.33
CA SER A 34 -1.00 -16.88 16.76
C SER A 34 -0.11 -17.49 17.83
N THR A 35 0.75 -18.42 17.43
CA THR A 35 1.73 -19.06 18.32
C THR A 35 3.12 -18.83 17.75
N VAL A 36 4.00 -18.25 18.54
CA VAL A 36 5.35 -17.87 18.11
C VAL A 36 6.38 -18.31 19.12
N TRP A 37 7.55 -18.73 18.65
CA TRP A 37 8.68 -18.98 19.52
C TRP A 37 9.30 -17.65 19.95
N ASN A 38 9.58 -17.50 21.24
CA ASN A 38 10.28 -16.32 21.76
C ASN A 38 11.61 -16.73 22.40
N GLN A 39 12.50 -15.75 22.57
CA GLN A 39 13.85 -15.95 23.10
C GLN A 39 13.93 -16.18 24.62
N HIS A 40 12.80 -16.16 25.33
CA HIS A 40 12.75 -16.16 26.79
C HIS A 40 12.17 -17.45 27.39
N GLY A 41 11.62 -18.35 26.57
CA GLY A 41 10.97 -19.56 27.04
C GLY A 41 11.38 -20.81 26.25
N ASP A 42 11.25 -21.95 26.91
CA ASP A 42 11.42 -23.28 26.34
C ASP A 42 10.14 -23.81 25.65
N GLU A 43 9.08 -22.99 25.63
CA GLU A 43 7.80 -23.28 24.99
C GLU A 43 7.35 -22.11 24.08
N PRO A 44 6.58 -22.39 23.01
CA PRO A 44 6.01 -21.33 22.18
C PRO A 44 5.03 -20.45 22.96
N GLY A 45 5.15 -19.13 22.83
CA GLY A 45 4.17 -18.19 23.36
C GLY A 45 2.94 -18.11 22.46
N ARG A 46 1.75 -18.09 23.06
CA ARG A 46 0.47 -17.94 22.35
C ARG A 46 -0.14 -16.56 22.60
N TYR A 47 -0.57 -15.92 21.53
CA TYR A 47 -1.35 -14.68 21.54
C TYR A 47 -2.76 -14.99 21.04
N ASP A 48 -3.74 -14.99 21.94
CA ASP A 48 -5.09 -15.50 21.63
C ASP A 48 -5.88 -14.67 20.61
N ALA A 49 -5.56 -13.38 20.52
CA ALA A 49 -6.21 -12.41 19.63
C ALA A 49 -5.17 -11.72 18.73
N ALA A 50 -4.31 -12.48 18.06
CA ALA A 50 -3.24 -11.91 17.23
C ALA A 50 -3.75 -11.27 15.93
N PHE A 51 -4.85 -11.80 15.38
CA PHE A 51 -5.56 -11.24 14.23
C PHE A 51 -7.04 -11.11 14.56
N CYS A 52 -7.73 -10.24 13.83
CA CYS A 52 -9.19 -10.20 13.83
C CYS A 52 -9.72 -10.16 12.40
N LEU A 53 -10.82 -10.88 12.16
CA LEU A 53 -11.54 -10.93 10.89
C LEU A 53 -12.96 -10.41 11.10
N PHE A 54 -13.35 -9.38 10.35
CA PHE A 54 -14.66 -8.77 10.49
C PHE A 54 -15.18 -8.19 9.17
N GLU A 55 -16.50 -8.12 9.04
CA GLU A 55 -17.16 -7.36 7.97
C GLU A 55 -17.61 -5.99 8.52
N MET A 56 -17.36 -4.92 7.77
CA MET A 56 -17.82 -3.59 8.14
C MET A 56 -18.24 -2.78 6.92
N ASN A 57 -19.24 -1.91 7.10
CA ASN A 57 -19.61 -0.89 6.13
C ASN A 57 -18.56 0.24 6.15
N ASN A 58 -17.96 0.54 5.00
CA ASN A 58 -16.94 1.58 4.84
C ASN A 58 -17.47 3.02 4.96
N GLY A 59 -18.77 3.21 5.18
CA GLY A 59 -19.40 4.52 5.39
C GLY A 59 -19.75 5.25 4.09
N TYR A 60 -19.52 4.64 2.92
CA TYR A 60 -19.90 5.16 1.62
C TYR A 60 -20.52 4.06 0.74
N PRO A 61 -21.35 4.39 -0.27
CA PRO A 61 -21.92 3.39 -1.16
C PRO A 61 -20.87 2.87 -2.15
N LEU A 62 -20.84 1.55 -2.36
CA LEU A 62 -20.02 0.92 -3.41
C LEU A 62 -20.43 1.42 -4.79
N ARG A 63 -21.74 1.57 -4.99
CA ARG A 63 -22.33 2.20 -6.19
C ARG A 63 -23.68 2.81 -5.84
N ARG A 64 -24.00 3.93 -6.49
CA ARG A 64 -25.33 4.52 -6.44
C ARG A 64 -25.68 5.23 -7.74
N HIS A 65 -26.94 5.19 -8.14
CA HIS A 65 -27.49 5.99 -9.22
C HIS A 65 -28.89 6.52 -8.84
N MET A 66 -29.22 7.72 -9.31
CA MET A 66 -30.50 8.40 -9.16
C MET A 66 -30.79 9.04 -10.51
N GLU A 67 -31.72 8.45 -11.23
CA GLU A 67 -32.22 9.00 -12.49
C GLU A 67 -33.27 10.05 -12.13
N TYR A 68 -33.02 11.31 -12.50
CA TYR A 68 -33.89 12.44 -12.12
C TYR A 68 -34.48 13.17 -13.32
N LEU A 69 -34.03 12.88 -14.56
CA LEU A 69 -34.54 13.54 -15.77
C LEU A 69 -35.83 12.90 -16.28
N LYS A 70 -36.13 11.67 -15.88
CA LYS A 70 -37.38 10.99 -16.24
C LYS A 70 -38.45 11.16 -15.14
N PRO A 71 -39.72 11.41 -15.48
CA PRO A 71 -40.82 11.50 -14.51
C PRO A 71 -40.97 10.26 -13.61
N ASN A 72 -40.63 9.08 -14.14
CA ASN A 72 -40.59 7.81 -13.40
C ASN A 72 -39.13 7.34 -13.19
N GLY A 73 -38.26 8.26 -12.80
CA GLY A 73 -36.87 7.96 -12.45
C GLY A 73 -36.76 6.94 -11.32
N PHE A 74 -35.57 6.34 -11.17
CA PHE A 74 -35.32 5.32 -10.15
C PHE A 74 -34.07 5.63 -9.33
N TYR A 75 -34.04 5.12 -8.11
CA TYR A 75 -32.84 5.01 -7.30
C TYR A 75 -32.34 3.57 -7.30
N GLY A 76 -31.03 3.38 -7.45
CA GLY A 76 -30.37 2.09 -7.28
C GLY A 76 -29.06 2.27 -6.53
N GLY A 77 -28.90 1.60 -5.39
CA GLY A 77 -27.73 1.71 -4.53
C GLY A 77 -27.24 0.36 -4.01
N MET A 78 -25.98 0.32 -3.60
CA MET A 78 -25.36 -0.80 -2.89
C MET A 78 -24.34 -0.22 -1.91
N LEU A 79 -24.43 -0.62 -0.65
CA LEU A 79 -23.49 -0.22 0.39
C LEU A 79 -22.14 -0.88 0.15
N ASP A 80 -21.05 -0.21 0.52
CA ASP A 80 -19.71 -0.78 0.49
C ASP A 80 -19.45 -1.52 1.80
N SER A 81 -19.76 -2.82 1.83
CA SER A 81 -19.41 -3.71 2.95
C SER A 81 -18.18 -4.52 2.57
N VAL A 82 -17.15 -4.49 3.41
CA VAL A 82 -15.86 -5.11 3.12
C VAL A 82 -15.48 -6.08 4.23
N LEU A 83 -14.82 -7.17 3.85
CA LEU A 83 -14.21 -8.11 4.78
C LEU A 83 -12.78 -7.64 5.08
N THR A 84 -12.43 -7.49 6.34
CA THR A 84 -11.12 -7.00 6.78
C THR A 84 -10.46 -8.04 7.68
N LEU A 85 -9.25 -8.47 7.30
CA LEU A 85 -8.32 -9.16 8.17
C LEU A 85 -7.31 -8.15 8.69
N ARG A 86 -7.29 -7.93 10.01
CA ARG A 86 -6.41 -6.96 10.67
C ARG A 86 -5.42 -7.65 11.60
N THR A 87 -4.20 -7.11 11.65
CA THR A 87 -3.25 -7.30 12.75
C THR A 87 -2.67 -5.96 13.18
N ILE A 88 -2.21 -5.87 14.42
CA ILE A 88 -1.46 -4.73 14.95
C ILE A 88 -0.11 -5.21 15.46
N LEU A 89 0.94 -4.60 14.93
CA LEU A 89 2.32 -4.87 15.33
C LEU A 89 2.82 -3.77 16.24
N VAL A 90 3.16 -4.13 17.48
CA VAL A 90 3.76 -3.21 18.45
C VAL A 90 5.27 -3.38 18.42
N VAL A 91 5.98 -2.35 17.98
CA VAL A 91 7.44 -2.33 17.89
C VAL A 91 7.98 -1.13 18.66
N GLY A 92 8.46 -1.41 19.88
CA GLY A 92 8.98 -0.37 20.76
C GLY A 92 7.91 0.67 21.09
N ASN A 93 8.03 1.85 20.49
CA ASN A 93 7.15 2.98 20.71
C ASN A 93 6.01 3.10 19.68
N TYR A 94 6.08 2.43 18.53
CA TYR A 94 5.06 2.51 17.48
C TYR A 94 4.14 1.28 17.45
N ASP A 95 2.92 1.52 16.99
CA ASP A 95 1.90 0.53 16.72
C ASP A 95 1.53 0.61 15.23
N TYR A 96 1.74 -0.48 14.49
CA TYR A 96 1.42 -0.54 13.06
C TYR A 96 0.17 -1.38 12.83
N VAL A 97 -0.92 -0.73 12.38
CA VAL A 97 -2.15 -1.42 12.00
C VAL A 97 -2.06 -1.81 10.53
N ILE A 98 -2.21 -3.11 10.26
CA ILE A 98 -2.15 -3.70 8.94
C ILE A 98 -3.49 -4.33 8.62
N ASP A 99 -4.18 -3.80 7.62
CA ASP A 99 -5.44 -4.32 7.13
C ASP A 99 -5.27 -4.94 5.75
N PHE A 100 -5.76 -6.17 5.57
CA PHE A 100 -6.06 -6.76 4.27
C PHE A 100 -7.57 -6.71 4.08
N ILE A 101 -8.02 -5.91 3.12
CA ILE A 101 -9.42 -5.56 2.90
C ILE A 101 -9.88 -6.14 1.56
N PHE A 102 -10.94 -6.93 1.61
CA PHE A 102 -11.53 -7.60 0.45
C PHE A 102 -12.87 -6.93 0.12
N HIS A 103 -12.94 -6.36 -1.07
CA HIS A 103 -14.10 -5.62 -1.55
C HIS A 103 -15.03 -6.52 -2.37
N GLN A 104 -16.34 -6.25 -2.31
CA GLN A 104 -17.37 -7.02 -3.05
C GLN A 104 -17.19 -6.98 -4.58
N ASN A 105 -16.45 -5.99 -5.11
CA ASN A 105 -16.13 -5.87 -6.53
C ASN A 105 -14.86 -6.66 -6.94
N GLY A 106 -14.27 -7.44 -6.03
CA GLY A 106 -13.06 -8.22 -6.26
C GLY A 106 -11.75 -7.43 -6.09
N ALA A 107 -11.82 -6.19 -5.61
CA ALA A 107 -10.61 -5.45 -5.25
C ALA A 107 -10.03 -5.98 -3.94
N ILE A 108 -8.70 -6.09 -3.89
CA ILE A 108 -7.95 -6.39 -2.67
C ILE A 108 -7.14 -5.16 -2.32
N GLU A 109 -7.29 -4.68 -1.09
CA GLU A 109 -6.60 -3.51 -0.58
C GLU A 109 -5.73 -3.90 0.62
N THR A 110 -4.47 -3.48 0.60
CA THR A 110 -3.64 -3.45 1.81
C THR A 110 -3.57 -2.03 2.32
N ARG A 111 -3.96 -1.81 3.57
CA ARG A 111 -3.84 -0.52 4.26
C ARG A 111 -2.85 -0.64 5.41
N LEU A 112 -1.92 0.29 5.45
CA LEU A 112 -0.90 0.39 6.48
C LEU A 112 -1.11 1.70 7.23
N MET A 113 -1.20 1.62 8.54
CA MET A 113 -1.34 2.77 9.43
C MET A 113 -0.27 2.70 10.52
N SER A 114 0.28 3.84 10.92
CA SER A 114 1.16 3.97 12.08
C SER A 114 0.52 4.88 13.11
N THR A 115 0.45 4.40 14.36
CA THR A 115 0.01 5.11 15.57
C THR A 115 1.00 4.81 16.72
N GLY A 116 0.66 5.18 17.95
CA GLY A 116 1.50 4.98 19.12
C GLY A 116 2.27 6.23 19.52
N TYR A 117 3.40 6.05 20.20
CA TYR A 117 4.24 7.14 20.67
C TYR A 117 5.32 7.48 19.64
N ILE A 118 5.48 8.76 19.36
CA ILE A 118 6.61 9.26 18.57
C ILE A 118 7.93 9.08 19.30
N MET A 119 9.01 8.79 18.55
CA MET A 119 10.34 8.73 19.13
C MET A 119 10.88 10.15 19.38
N GLY A 120 10.95 10.53 20.65
CA GLY A 120 11.47 11.83 21.08
C GLY A 120 12.96 11.83 21.44
N ASN A 121 13.56 13.03 21.43
CA ASN A 121 14.86 13.32 22.04
C ASN A 121 14.77 14.58 22.92
N VAL A 122 15.80 14.83 23.72
CA VAL A 122 15.89 16.04 24.54
C VAL A 122 16.22 17.24 23.66
N PHE A 123 15.32 18.20 23.57
CA PHE A 123 15.43 19.40 22.75
C PHE A 123 16.71 20.20 23.07
N ARG A 124 17.49 20.43 22.03
CA ARG A 124 18.59 21.42 22.00
C ARG A 124 18.36 22.37 20.83
N ALA A 125 18.76 23.63 20.96
CA ALA A 125 18.52 24.64 19.93
C ALA A 125 19.03 24.23 18.54
N VAL A 126 20.12 23.46 18.47
CA VAL A 126 20.72 22.91 17.23
C VAL A 126 19.83 21.90 16.50
N GLU A 127 18.81 21.35 17.16
CA GLU A 127 17.94 20.30 16.63
C GLU A 127 16.72 20.84 15.87
N ARG A 128 16.46 22.16 15.91
CA ARG A 128 15.31 22.80 15.25
C ARG A 128 15.23 22.54 13.73
N GLN A 129 16.36 22.25 13.10
CA GLN A 129 16.41 21.90 11.66
C GLN A 129 15.96 20.45 11.38
N TYR A 130 15.84 19.62 12.41
CA TYR A 130 15.51 18.19 12.30
C TYR A 130 14.15 17.85 12.93
N GLY A 131 13.37 18.84 13.38
CA GLY A 131 12.11 18.60 14.06
C GLY A 131 11.65 19.78 14.92
N PHE A 132 10.44 19.66 15.45
CA PHE A 132 9.85 20.67 16.32
C PHE A 132 10.03 20.31 17.81
N LYS A 133 10.21 21.35 18.64
CA LYS A 133 10.04 21.24 20.08
C LYS A 133 8.55 21.08 20.36
N LEU A 134 8.16 19.95 20.94
CA LEU A 134 6.75 19.65 21.21
C LEU A 134 6.38 19.99 22.66
N GLU A 135 7.30 19.75 23.59
CA GLU A 135 7.14 20.05 25.01
C GLU A 135 8.51 20.43 25.60
N ASN A 136 8.59 20.84 26.87
CA ASN A 136 9.88 21.02 27.54
C ASN A 136 10.25 19.76 28.36
N PRO A 137 11.37 19.07 28.08
CA PRO A 137 12.39 19.34 27.06
C PRO A 137 12.29 18.40 25.85
N LEU A 138 11.09 18.11 25.32
CA LEU A 138 10.87 17.15 24.23
C LEU A 138 10.99 17.79 22.83
N THR A 139 11.81 17.18 21.98
CA THR A 139 11.76 17.37 20.51
C THR A 139 11.40 16.06 19.84
N ALA A 140 10.67 16.13 18.74
CA ALA A 140 10.39 14.97 17.91
C ALA A 140 11.01 15.17 16.54
N ASN A 141 11.77 14.18 16.09
CA ASN A 141 12.57 14.29 14.88
C ASN A 141 11.75 13.96 13.62
N LEU A 142 12.03 14.65 12.53
CA LEU A 142 11.67 14.22 11.19
C LEU A 142 12.18 12.79 10.97
N HIS A 143 11.29 11.94 10.47
CA HIS A 143 11.62 10.56 10.10
C HIS A 143 10.76 10.13 8.90
N HIS A 144 11.13 9.02 8.29
CA HIS A 144 10.47 8.49 7.10
C HIS A 144 9.95 7.10 7.39
N HIS A 145 8.63 6.93 7.45
CA HIS A 145 8.03 5.60 7.49
C HIS A 145 8.02 5.02 6.09
N MET A 146 8.58 3.81 5.93
CA MET A 146 8.56 3.08 4.67
C MET A 146 8.16 1.63 4.91
N PHE A 147 7.31 1.12 4.04
CA PHE A 147 6.82 -0.25 4.05
C PHE A 147 7.06 -0.88 2.69
N HIS A 148 7.35 -2.17 2.69
CA HIS A 148 7.59 -2.93 1.48
C HIS A 148 6.69 -4.16 1.42
N LEU A 149 5.89 -4.25 0.36
CA LEU A 149 4.95 -5.35 0.15
C LEU A 149 5.45 -6.23 -0.98
N LYS A 150 5.51 -7.54 -0.73
CA LYS A 150 5.64 -8.56 -1.78
C LYS A 150 4.24 -8.94 -2.25
N VAL A 151 3.97 -8.78 -3.54
CA VAL A 151 2.68 -9.08 -4.18
C VAL A 151 2.93 -10.03 -5.34
N ASP A 152 2.72 -11.31 -5.07
CA ASP A 152 2.90 -12.43 -6.01
C ASP A 152 1.55 -12.74 -6.67
N LEU A 153 1.32 -12.22 -7.88
CA LEU A 153 0.01 -12.24 -8.55
C LEU A 153 -0.04 -13.27 -9.68
N ASP A 154 -0.85 -14.32 -9.49
CA ASP A 154 -1.11 -15.34 -10.50
C ASP A 154 -2.44 -15.13 -11.23
N ILE A 155 -2.46 -14.24 -12.23
CA ILE A 155 -3.69 -13.91 -12.94
C ILE A 155 -4.04 -15.03 -13.91
N SER A 156 -4.97 -15.89 -13.52
CA SER A 156 -5.41 -17.04 -14.35
C SER A 156 -4.27 -18.02 -14.71
N GLY A 157 -3.27 -18.11 -13.83
CA GLY A 157 -2.02 -18.88 -14.00
C GLY A 157 -0.79 -18.00 -13.77
N THR A 158 0.38 -18.62 -13.69
CA THR A 158 1.66 -17.96 -13.38
C THR A 158 2.24 -17.17 -14.56
N SER A 159 2.02 -17.62 -15.80
CA SER A 159 2.53 -16.92 -16.99
C SER A 159 1.79 -15.58 -17.21
N ASN A 160 2.39 -14.48 -16.78
CA ASN A 160 1.79 -13.14 -16.75
C ASN A 160 2.69 -12.11 -17.47
N ARG A 161 2.11 -10.95 -17.79
CA ARG A 161 2.79 -9.80 -18.38
C ARG A 161 2.44 -8.54 -17.62
N TYR A 162 3.42 -7.65 -17.51
CA TYR A 162 3.26 -6.31 -16.96
C TYR A 162 3.29 -5.25 -18.06
N GLU A 163 2.25 -4.42 -18.14
CA GLU A 163 2.20 -3.27 -19.04
C GLU A 163 1.70 -2.02 -18.32
N THR A 164 2.06 -0.85 -18.84
CA THR A 164 1.49 0.42 -18.39
C THR A 164 0.56 1.00 -19.45
N LEU A 165 -0.58 1.53 -19.01
CA LEU A 165 -1.43 2.39 -19.83
C LEU A 165 -1.07 3.84 -19.51
N ASN A 166 -0.24 4.46 -20.35
CA ASN A 166 0.19 5.85 -20.15
C ASN A 166 -0.90 6.78 -20.68
N VAL A 167 -1.33 7.76 -19.89
CA VAL A 167 -2.34 8.73 -20.29
C VAL A 167 -1.64 9.95 -20.85
N GLU A 168 -1.97 10.32 -22.09
CA GLU A 168 -1.26 11.35 -22.86
C GLU A 168 -2.24 12.30 -23.55
N PRO A 169 -1.91 13.61 -23.67
CA PRO A 169 -2.66 14.51 -24.51
C PRO A 169 -2.47 14.15 -25.99
N MET A 170 -3.50 14.42 -26.80
CA MET A 170 -3.48 14.26 -28.24
C MET A 170 -4.30 15.38 -28.89
N ASP A 171 -3.66 16.10 -29.81
CA ASP A 171 -4.37 16.97 -30.74
C ASP A 171 -5.08 16.11 -31.78
N THR A 172 -6.35 16.41 -32.02
CA THR A 172 -7.20 15.67 -32.94
C THR A 172 -8.16 16.57 -33.70
N LYS A 173 -8.71 16.04 -34.79
CA LYS A 173 -9.84 16.63 -35.51
C LYS A 173 -11.03 15.71 -35.37
N VAL A 174 -12.19 16.25 -35.01
CA VAL A 174 -13.43 15.48 -34.94
C VAL A 174 -14.03 15.32 -36.33
N CYS A 175 -14.68 14.17 -36.58
CA CYS A 175 -15.16 13.83 -37.92
C CYS A 175 -16.25 14.77 -38.44
N TRP A 176 -17.00 15.42 -37.55
CA TRP A 176 -18.07 16.36 -37.89
C TRP A 176 -17.61 17.83 -38.02
N GLU A 177 -16.39 18.19 -37.59
CA GLU A 177 -15.87 19.57 -37.67
C GLU A 177 -14.36 19.54 -37.93
N LYS A 178 -13.97 19.45 -39.21
CA LYS A 178 -12.56 19.32 -39.63
C LYS A 178 -11.76 20.63 -39.58
N SER A 179 -12.44 21.78 -39.54
CA SER A 179 -11.82 23.11 -39.58
C SER A 179 -11.18 23.54 -38.25
N ARG A 180 -11.44 22.80 -37.16
CA ARG A 180 -10.92 23.10 -35.82
C ARG A 180 -10.12 21.94 -35.27
N ASP A 181 -9.12 22.28 -34.46
CA ASP A 181 -8.35 21.32 -33.68
C ASP A 181 -8.92 21.24 -32.26
N TYR A 182 -8.88 20.03 -31.71
CA TYR A 182 -9.35 19.71 -30.37
C TYR A 182 -8.25 19.00 -29.62
N ALA A 183 -8.10 19.33 -28.34
CA ALA A 183 -7.29 18.53 -27.43
C ALA A 183 -8.17 17.45 -26.80
N GLN A 184 -7.68 16.22 -26.80
CA GLN A 184 -8.27 15.11 -26.03
C GLN A 184 -7.17 14.31 -25.33
N THR A 185 -7.58 13.35 -24.50
CA THR A 185 -6.65 12.37 -23.94
C THR A 185 -6.76 11.04 -24.69
N LYS A 186 -5.64 10.34 -24.78
CA LYS A 186 -5.57 8.94 -25.20
C LYS A 186 -4.77 8.16 -24.17
N PHE A 187 -4.77 6.85 -24.31
CA PHE A 187 -3.77 6.02 -23.64
C PHE A 187 -2.94 5.23 -24.65
N THR A 188 -1.69 5.00 -24.29
CA THR A 188 -0.74 4.15 -25.01
C THR A 188 -0.33 3.00 -24.12
N THR A 189 -0.23 1.79 -24.70
CA THR A 189 0.17 0.59 -23.95
C THR A 189 1.66 0.38 -24.09
N HIS A 190 2.35 0.21 -22.96
CA HIS A 190 3.79 -0.05 -22.93
C HIS A 190 4.06 -1.34 -22.16
N LEU A 191 4.35 -2.42 -22.90
CA LEU A 191 4.80 -3.68 -22.31
C LEU A 191 6.18 -3.50 -21.67
N LYS A 192 6.34 -3.99 -20.45
CA LYS A 192 7.63 -4.07 -19.76
C LYS A 192 8.25 -5.41 -20.05
N ARG A 193 9.44 -5.40 -20.67
CA ARG A 193 10.07 -6.64 -21.18
C ARG A 193 11.10 -7.20 -20.24
N THR A 194 11.76 -6.34 -19.45
CA THR A 194 12.78 -6.71 -18.50
C THR A 194 12.55 -6.07 -17.13
N GLU A 195 13.21 -6.58 -16.10
CA GLU A 195 13.09 -6.07 -14.73
C GLU A 195 13.50 -4.60 -14.61
N GLN A 196 14.58 -4.18 -15.29
CA GLN A 196 15.03 -2.78 -15.29
C GLN A 196 13.99 -1.84 -15.95
N GLU A 197 13.32 -2.27 -17.02
CA GLU A 197 12.24 -1.49 -17.64
C GLU A 197 11.01 -1.34 -16.73
N ALA A 198 10.83 -2.28 -15.79
CA ALA A 198 9.71 -2.34 -14.87
C ALA A 198 9.93 -1.56 -13.57
N LEU A 199 11.16 -1.11 -13.28
CA LEU A 199 11.46 -0.21 -12.17
C LEU A 199 10.74 1.13 -12.34
N TYR A 200 9.91 1.49 -11.36
CA TYR A 200 9.09 2.70 -11.43
C TYR A 200 9.33 3.62 -10.24
N LYS A 201 9.73 4.84 -10.57
CA LYS A 201 9.70 6.00 -9.67
C LYS A 201 8.47 6.83 -10.02
N TYR A 202 7.60 7.09 -9.05
CA TYR A 202 6.34 7.79 -9.28
C TYR A 202 6.57 9.15 -9.93
N ASP A 203 5.78 9.45 -10.96
CA ASP A 203 5.86 10.69 -11.72
C ASP A 203 4.45 11.26 -11.96
N PHE A 204 4.17 12.37 -11.29
CA PHE A 204 2.89 13.07 -11.40
C PHE A 204 2.65 13.67 -12.78
N ASN A 205 3.72 14.08 -13.48
CA ASN A 205 3.59 14.74 -14.78
C ASN A 205 3.27 13.75 -15.92
N HIS A 206 3.49 12.46 -15.69
CA HIS A 206 3.25 11.39 -16.67
C HIS A 206 2.36 10.29 -16.07
N PRO A 207 1.06 10.56 -15.88
CA PRO A 207 0.14 9.63 -15.24
C PRO A 207 0.00 8.34 -16.05
N LYS A 208 -0.02 7.20 -15.34
CA LYS A 208 -0.18 5.89 -15.94
C LYS A 208 -0.90 4.92 -15.01
N TYR A 209 -1.45 3.87 -15.60
CA TYR A 209 -1.99 2.73 -14.87
C TYR A 209 -1.08 1.51 -15.01
N HIS A 210 -0.86 0.80 -13.92
CA HIS A 210 -0.04 -0.41 -13.88
C HIS A 210 -0.93 -1.63 -14.02
N ILE A 211 -0.80 -2.37 -15.12
CA ILE A 211 -1.68 -3.47 -15.50
C ILE A 211 -0.88 -4.76 -15.55
N VAL A 212 -1.33 -5.75 -14.81
CA VAL A 212 -0.82 -7.12 -14.83
C VAL A 212 -1.88 -7.98 -15.49
N HIS A 213 -1.50 -8.82 -16.45
CA HIS A 213 -2.47 -9.62 -17.18
C HIS A 213 -1.88 -10.94 -17.65
N ASN A 214 -2.76 -11.86 -18.02
CA ASN A 214 -2.38 -13.09 -18.71
C ASN A 214 -2.74 -13.00 -20.19
N ASP A 215 -1.73 -13.06 -21.07
CA ASP A 215 -1.92 -12.86 -22.50
C ASP A 215 -2.57 -14.05 -23.21
N ALA A 216 -2.67 -15.23 -22.58
CA ALA A 216 -3.42 -16.36 -23.13
C ALA A 216 -4.91 -16.32 -22.75
N ARG A 217 -5.32 -15.44 -21.82
CA ARG A 217 -6.66 -15.46 -21.24
C ARG A 217 -7.43 -14.18 -21.55
N ARG A 218 -8.48 -14.32 -22.36
CA ARG A 218 -9.41 -13.23 -22.70
C ARG A 218 -10.75 -13.37 -21.95
N ASN A 219 -11.42 -12.24 -21.75
CA ASN A 219 -12.82 -12.22 -21.33
C ASN A 219 -13.76 -12.42 -22.54
N GLN A 220 -15.06 -12.43 -22.30
CA GLN A 220 -16.08 -12.60 -23.34
C GLN A 220 -16.09 -11.50 -24.43
N TRP A 221 -15.42 -10.38 -24.18
CA TRP A 221 -15.32 -9.24 -25.10
C TRP A 221 -14.00 -9.20 -25.87
N GLY A 222 -13.15 -10.22 -25.71
CA GLY A 222 -11.85 -10.27 -26.37
C GLY A 222 -10.75 -9.47 -25.67
N GLU A 223 -11.01 -8.92 -24.48
CA GLU A 223 -10.02 -8.16 -23.70
C GLU A 223 -9.20 -9.07 -22.77
N LYS A 224 -7.94 -8.71 -22.54
CA LYS A 224 -7.04 -9.41 -21.60
C LYS A 224 -7.63 -9.42 -20.19
N ARG A 225 -7.63 -10.59 -19.53
CA ARG A 225 -7.97 -10.66 -18.10
C ARG A 225 -6.82 -10.08 -17.28
N ALA A 226 -7.11 -9.05 -16.51
CA ALA A 226 -6.07 -8.26 -15.87
C ALA A 226 -6.45 -7.84 -14.45
N PHE A 227 -5.43 -7.54 -13.65
CA PHE A 227 -5.52 -6.73 -12.44
C PHE A 227 -4.77 -5.42 -12.66
N ARG A 228 -5.34 -4.34 -12.14
CA ARG A 228 -4.67 -3.04 -12.03
C ARG A 228 -4.11 -2.89 -10.63
N ILE A 229 -2.85 -2.49 -10.53
CA ILE A 229 -2.19 -2.14 -9.27
C ILE A 229 -2.26 -0.63 -9.09
N ASP A 230 -2.88 -0.20 -7.99
CA ASP A 230 -3.01 1.19 -7.58
C ASP A 230 -2.30 1.43 -6.27
N LEU A 231 -1.28 2.30 -6.28
CA LEU A 231 -0.58 2.71 -5.07
C LEU A 231 -1.00 4.13 -4.70
N SER A 232 -1.26 4.35 -3.41
CA SER A 232 -1.44 5.67 -2.82
C SER A 232 -0.68 5.75 -1.48
N GLY A 233 -0.24 6.95 -1.10
CA GLY A 233 0.69 7.12 0.02
C GLY A 233 2.12 6.71 -0.35
N MET A 234 2.61 7.25 -1.48
CA MET A 234 3.99 7.07 -1.93
C MET A 234 4.83 8.26 -1.51
N SER A 235 6.05 7.98 -1.07
CA SER A 235 7.09 8.98 -0.89
C SER A 235 8.42 8.44 -1.39
N LYS A 236 9.32 9.36 -1.74
CA LYS A 236 10.66 9.03 -2.22
C LYS A 236 11.61 8.94 -1.02
N ASN A 237 12.41 7.87 -0.97
CA ASN A 237 13.57 7.80 -0.09
C ASN A 237 14.59 8.87 -0.51
N LEU A 238 15.04 9.67 0.45
CA LEU A 238 15.99 10.77 0.20
C LEU A 238 17.44 10.39 0.50
N LEU A 239 17.68 9.20 1.05
CA LEU A 239 19.04 8.71 1.26
C LEU A 239 19.77 8.49 -0.07
N PRO A 240 21.09 8.76 -0.11
CA PRO A 240 21.88 8.55 -1.31
C PRO A 240 21.99 7.05 -1.63
N GLU A 241 21.58 6.67 -2.84
CA GLU A 241 21.59 5.28 -3.32
C GLU A 241 23.01 4.67 -3.22
N GLY A 242 23.09 3.46 -2.67
CA GLY A 242 24.33 2.68 -2.54
C GLY A 242 25.31 3.17 -1.48
N ARG A 243 24.92 4.15 -0.65
CA ARG A 243 25.80 4.74 0.36
C ARG A 243 25.25 4.55 1.77
N PHE A 244 26.17 4.32 2.70
CA PHE A 244 25.87 4.20 4.13
C PHE A 244 24.76 3.16 4.37
N ASN A 245 23.78 3.50 5.21
CA ASN A 245 22.71 2.59 5.62
C ASN A 245 21.62 2.38 4.56
N GLU A 246 21.67 3.08 3.42
CA GLU A 246 20.65 2.94 2.37
C GLU A 246 20.66 1.54 1.74
N LYS A 247 21.81 0.86 1.71
CA LYS A 247 21.94 -0.48 1.13
C LYS A 247 20.98 -1.48 1.78
N ALA A 248 20.74 -1.37 3.09
CA ALA A 248 19.80 -2.22 3.84
C ALA A 248 18.31 -2.02 3.43
N ILE A 249 18.02 -0.91 2.76
CA ILE A 249 16.69 -0.54 2.29
C ILE A 249 16.68 -0.26 0.78
N SER A 250 17.52 -0.94 -0.01
CA SER A 250 17.60 -0.71 -1.46
C SER A 250 16.27 -0.96 -2.21
N TRP A 251 15.32 -1.66 -1.57
CA TRP A 251 13.93 -1.78 -2.02
C TRP A 251 13.17 -0.44 -2.05
N ALA A 252 13.56 0.52 -1.22
CA ALA A 252 12.95 1.85 -1.13
C ALA A 252 13.25 2.78 -2.32
N ARG A 253 14.14 2.37 -3.24
CA ARG A 253 14.54 3.18 -4.41
C ARG A 253 13.40 3.38 -5.41
N HIS A 254 12.46 2.45 -5.47
CA HIS A 254 11.37 2.43 -6.45
C HIS A 254 10.03 2.22 -5.74
N GLN A 255 8.99 2.91 -6.21
CA GLN A 255 7.62 2.70 -5.71
C GLN A 255 7.06 1.36 -6.19
N ILE A 256 7.44 0.93 -7.39
CA ILE A 256 7.17 -0.40 -7.92
C ILE A 256 8.47 -0.96 -8.51
N ALA A 257 8.82 -2.18 -8.13
CA ALA A 257 9.75 -3.03 -8.86
C ALA A 257 9.05 -4.34 -9.23
N VAL A 258 9.41 -4.94 -10.36
CA VAL A 258 8.85 -6.22 -10.81
C VAL A 258 10.02 -7.13 -11.16
N THR A 259 10.04 -8.30 -10.55
CA THR A 259 11.08 -9.30 -10.77
C THR A 259 10.47 -10.61 -11.23
N LYS A 260 11.26 -11.43 -11.90
CA LYS A 260 10.88 -12.83 -12.14
C LYS A 260 10.87 -13.58 -10.80
N ARG A 261 9.88 -14.43 -10.59
CA ARG A 261 9.71 -15.17 -9.34
C ARG A 261 10.83 -16.21 -9.17
N LYS A 262 11.56 -16.14 -8.05
CA LYS A 262 12.59 -17.13 -7.65
C LYS A 262 12.40 -17.58 -6.20
N GLU A 263 12.70 -18.85 -5.92
CA GLU A 263 12.59 -19.44 -4.57
C GLU A 263 13.56 -18.79 -3.56
N ASN A 264 14.75 -18.41 -4.02
CA ASN A 264 15.77 -17.75 -3.19
C ASN A 264 15.48 -16.25 -2.96
N GLU A 265 14.49 -15.66 -3.64
CA GLU A 265 14.08 -14.26 -3.51
C GLU A 265 12.75 -14.13 -2.74
N PHE A 266 12.62 -14.88 -1.64
CA PHE A 266 11.36 -14.96 -0.91
C PHE A 266 11.02 -13.69 -0.08
N ARG A 267 12.03 -12.87 0.26
CA ARG A 267 11.91 -11.65 1.09
C ARG A 267 12.85 -10.55 0.57
N SER A 268 12.43 -9.30 0.68
CA SER A 268 13.22 -8.11 0.26
C SER A 268 14.11 -7.52 1.34
N SER A 269 14.04 -8.07 2.56
CA SER A 269 14.84 -7.67 3.71
C SER A 269 15.04 -8.88 4.62
N SER A 270 15.68 -8.69 5.77
CA SER A 270 16.02 -9.75 6.72
C SER A 270 15.89 -9.26 8.16
N ASN A 271 15.67 -10.19 9.09
CA ASN A 271 15.72 -9.91 10.53
C ASN A 271 17.11 -9.42 10.98
N TYR A 272 18.13 -9.67 10.16
CA TYR A 272 19.50 -9.25 10.43
C TYR A 272 19.83 -7.85 9.85
N GLY A 273 18.94 -7.27 9.03
CA GLY A 273 19.23 -6.04 8.27
C GLY A 273 19.48 -4.81 9.14
N MET A 274 18.95 -4.78 10.36
CA MET A 274 19.20 -3.68 11.31
C MET A 274 20.60 -3.76 11.95
N PHE A 275 21.20 -4.95 12.03
CA PHE A 275 22.46 -5.17 12.73
C PHE A 275 23.69 -4.96 11.84
N ASP A 276 23.54 -5.14 10.53
CA ASP A 276 24.55 -4.76 9.54
C ASP A 276 23.87 -4.06 8.36
N THR A 277 23.90 -2.73 8.40
CA THR A 277 23.30 -1.91 7.35
C THR A 277 24.23 -1.65 6.17
N LEU A 278 25.53 -1.92 6.33
CA LEU A 278 26.55 -1.71 5.30
C LEU A 278 26.73 -2.94 4.43
N ASP A 279 26.51 -4.13 4.99
CA ASP A 279 26.48 -5.39 4.26
C ASP A 279 25.27 -6.26 4.67
N PRO A 280 24.05 -5.86 4.24
CA PRO A 280 22.84 -6.56 4.64
C PRO A 280 22.78 -7.96 4.04
N VAL A 281 22.27 -8.93 4.82
CA VAL A 281 22.04 -10.32 4.38
C VAL A 281 21.19 -10.41 3.10
N VAL A 282 20.29 -9.45 2.90
CA VAL A 282 19.48 -9.33 1.69
C VAL A 282 19.69 -7.92 1.13
N ASP A 283 20.32 -7.84 -0.03
CA ASP A 283 20.38 -6.62 -0.83
C ASP A 283 19.39 -6.73 -1.99
N PHE A 284 18.26 -6.04 -1.86
CA PHE A 284 17.18 -6.09 -2.86
C PHE A 284 17.62 -5.58 -4.24
N SER A 285 18.66 -4.75 -4.33
CA SER A 285 19.15 -4.27 -5.63
C SER A 285 19.72 -5.39 -6.51
N THR A 286 20.07 -6.52 -5.91
CA THR A 286 20.53 -7.70 -6.65
C THR A 286 19.40 -8.40 -7.42
N PHE A 287 18.14 -8.25 -7.01
CA PHE A 287 16.99 -8.98 -7.58
C PHE A 287 16.62 -8.55 -8.99
N TYR A 288 17.10 -7.37 -9.42
CA TYR A 288 16.85 -6.83 -10.77
C TYR A 288 18.18 -6.51 -11.50
N SER A 289 19.31 -6.96 -10.95
CA SER A 289 20.65 -6.65 -11.48
C SER A 289 21.02 -7.53 -12.67
N ASP A 290 20.49 -8.75 -12.71
CA ASP A 290 20.56 -9.70 -13.83
C ASP A 290 19.61 -9.32 -14.98
N ASN A 291 18.64 -8.43 -14.72
CA ASN A 291 17.75 -7.81 -15.71
C ASN A 291 17.05 -8.86 -16.57
N GLU A 292 16.45 -9.85 -15.91
CA GLU A 292 15.79 -10.96 -16.59
C GLU A 292 14.60 -10.49 -17.44
N THR A 293 14.19 -11.34 -18.37
CA THR A 293 12.92 -11.12 -19.08
C THR A 293 11.74 -11.43 -18.18
N ILE A 294 10.69 -10.61 -18.28
CA ILE A 294 9.46 -10.70 -17.47
C ILE A 294 8.21 -10.82 -18.36
N VAL A 295 8.36 -11.29 -19.59
CA VAL A 295 7.24 -11.49 -20.53
C VAL A 295 6.79 -12.94 -20.48
N ASP A 296 5.52 -13.17 -20.14
CA ASP A 296 4.92 -14.51 -20.02
C ASP A 296 5.56 -15.36 -18.91
N GLU A 297 6.07 -14.70 -17.89
CA GLU A 297 6.77 -15.28 -16.75
C GLU A 297 5.93 -15.18 -15.47
N ASP A 298 6.35 -15.89 -14.43
CA ASP A 298 5.84 -15.73 -13.07
C ASP A 298 6.43 -14.45 -12.45
N LEU A 299 5.57 -13.50 -12.06
CA LEU A 299 5.94 -12.12 -11.74
C LEU A 299 5.66 -11.77 -10.28
N VAL A 300 6.68 -11.27 -9.59
CA VAL A 300 6.53 -10.69 -8.25
C VAL A 300 6.58 -9.17 -8.34
N PHE A 301 5.55 -8.52 -7.80
CA PHE A 301 5.51 -7.07 -7.63
C PHE A 301 5.98 -6.70 -6.23
N TRP A 302 6.88 -5.74 -6.17
CA TRP A 302 7.46 -5.22 -4.94
C TRP A 302 7.06 -3.76 -4.80
N LEU A 303 6.20 -3.47 -3.82
CA LEU A 303 5.55 -2.17 -3.67
C LEU A 303 6.11 -1.43 -2.47
N SER A 304 6.68 -0.25 -2.70
CA SER A 304 7.14 0.65 -1.64
C SER A 304 6.10 1.72 -1.34
N LEU A 305 5.63 1.74 -0.10
CA LEU A 305 4.75 2.76 0.45
C LEU A 305 5.50 3.54 1.52
N GLY A 306 5.10 4.78 1.77
CA GLY A 306 5.70 5.51 2.87
C GLY A 306 5.32 6.98 2.93
N LEU A 307 5.75 7.64 4.00
CA LEU A 307 5.53 9.07 4.21
C LEU A 307 6.63 9.70 5.09
N HIS A 308 7.05 10.91 4.70
CA HIS A 308 7.88 11.77 5.53
C HIS A 308 7.05 12.37 6.65
N HIS A 309 7.40 12.03 7.87
CA HIS A 309 6.70 12.44 9.07
C HIS A 309 7.51 13.48 9.82
N ILE A 310 7.01 14.72 9.84
CA ILE A 310 7.52 15.80 10.70
C ILE A 310 6.54 15.92 11.86
N PRO A 311 6.87 15.37 13.04
CA PRO A 311 5.90 15.33 14.13
C PRO A 311 5.53 16.72 14.63
N HIS A 312 4.30 16.85 15.12
CA HIS A 312 3.76 18.10 15.63
C HIS A 312 3.00 17.92 16.95
N THR A 313 2.62 19.02 17.61
CA THR A 313 2.09 19.02 18.98
C THR A 313 0.86 18.14 19.21
N TRP A 314 0.03 17.90 18.20
CA TRP A 314 -1.13 16.99 18.30
C TRP A 314 -0.80 15.54 18.62
N GLU A 315 0.46 15.17 18.43
CA GLU A 315 0.95 13.83 18.67
C GLU A 315 1.52 13.66 20.09
N THR A 316 1.57 14.76 20.86
CA THR A 316 1.73 14.67 22.32
C THR A 316 0.36 14.50 22.95
N HIS A 317 0.32 13.78 24.08
CA HIS A 317 -0.93 13.52 24.79
C HIS A 317 -1.47 14.77 25.52
N ASP A 318 -0.71 15.86 25.54
CA ASP A 318 -1.05 17.09 26.24
C ASP A 318 -1.75 18.08 25.30
N ARG A 319 -3.09 18.08 25.36
CA ARG A 319 -3.97 18.82 24.42
C ARG A 319 -4.22 20.25 24.89
N HIS A 320 -3.23 21.13 24.79
CA HIS A 320 -3.37 22.50 25.30
C HIS A 320 -3.93 23.53 24.30
N ASP A 321 -3.93 23.30 22.98
CA ASP A 321 -4.45 24.28 22.00
C ASP A 321 -5.14 23.58 20.81
N PRO A 322 -6.40 23.90 20.42
CA PRO A 322 -7.10 23.36 19.22
C PRO A 322 -6.42 23.74 17.89
N PRO A 323 -6.48 22.90 16.82
CA PRO A 323 -5.77 23.18 15.58
C PRO A 323 -6.56 24.16 14.72
N LEU A 324 -5.88 25.15 14.14
CA LEU A 324 -6.32 25.75 12.88
C LEU A 324 -5.79 24.89 11.73
N GLN A 325 -6.58 23.96 11.20
CA GLN A 325 -6.35 23.35 9.89
C GLN A 325 -7.58 23.55 9.00
N LEU A 326 -7.34 24.11 7.82
CA LEU A 326 -8.35 24.58 6.87
C LEU A 326 -8.83 23.51 5.89
N LEU A 327 -8.41 22.24 6.02
CA LEU A 327 -8.78 21.17 5.09
C LEU A 327 -9.03 19.83 5.82
N GLN A 328 -10.23 19.28 5.61
CA GLN A 328 -10.70 18.00 6.14
C GLN A 328 -10.05 16.81 5.42
N GLY A 329 -9.56 15.85 6.20
CA GLY A 329 -9.08 14.55 5.73
C GLY A 329 -8.31 13.77 6.79
N VAL A 330 -8.96 13.47 7.92
CA VAL A 330 -8.54 12.57 9.02
C VAL A 330 -7.13 12.81 9.61
N PRO A 331 -6.99 13.61 10.69
CA PRO A 331 -5.89 13.53 11.63
C PRO A 331 -6.35 12.74 12.86
N GLN A 332 -6.42 11.41 12.76
CA GLN A 332 -6.37 10.54 13.93
C GLN A 332 -5.17 9.62 13.75
N HIS A 333 -4.02 10.06 14.29
CA HIS A 333 -2.80 9.28 14.57
C HIS A 333 -2.45 8.17 13.56
N GLY A 334 -2.60 8.41 12.26
CA GLY A 334 -2.57 7.33 11.28
C GLY A 334 -2.05 7.77 9.92
N LEU A 335 -0.77 7.54 9.65
CA LEU A 335 -0.22 7.71 8.30
C LEU A 335 -0.68 6.55 7.42
N GLN A 336 -1.51 6.83 6.40
CA GLN A 336 -2.12 5.78 5.57
C GLN A 336 -1.39 5.59 4.24
N GLY A 337 -0.91 4.36 3.99
CA GLY A 337 -0.55 3.86 2.66
C GLY A 337 -1.59 2.86 2.19
N ARG A 338 -1.95 2.90 0.89
CA ARG A 338 -2.94 1.97 0.29
C ARG A 338 -2.36 1.37 -0.99
N ALA A 339 -2.32 0.05 -1.09
CA ALA A 339 -2.11 -0.67 -2.36
C ALA A 339 -3.39 -1.42 -2.71
N VAL A 340 -3.94 -1.21 -3.91
CA VAL A 340 -5.18 -1.86 -4.35
C VAL A 340 -4.92 -2.63 -5.64
N CYS A 341 -5.24 -3.92 -5.65
CA CYS A 341 -5.33 -4.72 -6.86
C CYS A 341 -6.80 -4.81 -7.28
N ARG A 342 -7.16 -4.32 -8.48
CA ARG A 342 -8.54 -4.37 -9.00
C ARG A 342 -8.65 -5.23 -10.25
N LEU A 343 -9.63 -6.13 -10.31
CA LEU A 343 -9.94 -6.88 -11.52
C LEU A 343 -10.45 -5.95 -12.63
N GLN A 344 -9.81 -5.97 -13.80
CA GLN A 344 -10.36 -5.35 -15.01
C GLN A 344 -11.11 -6.40 -15.84
N GLY A 345 -12.35 -6.08 -16.23
CA GLY A 345 -13.01 -6.77 -17.35
C GLY A 345 -14.00 -7.89 -17.02
N GLN A 346 -14.57 -8.01 -15.82
CA GLN A 346 -15.79 -8.81 -15.60
C GLN A 346 -17.05 -7.92 -15.60
N GLY A 347 -17.45 -7.48 -16.80
CA GLY A 347 -18.80 -6.99 -17.04
C GLY A 347 -19.78 -8.17 -17.14
N GLY A 348 -20.14 -8.75 -16.00
CA GLY A 348 -21.19 -9.76 -15.89
C GLY A 348 -22.36 -9.19 -15.10
N SER A 349 -23.28 -8.47 -15.76
CA SER A 349 -24.55 -8.11 -15.14
C SER A 349 -25.38 -9.38 -14.95
N ARG A 350 -25.32 -10.01 -13.77
CA ARG A 350 -26.47 -10.78 -13.30
C ARG A 350 -27.55 -9.77 -12.96
N GLN A 351 -28.43 -9.49 -13.93
CA GLN A 351 -29.73 -8.92 -13.63
C GLN A 351 -30.46 -9.92 -12.71
N GLY A 352 -30.45 -9.65 -11.41
CA GLY A 352 -31.39 -10.27 -10.50
C GLY A 352 -32.78 -9.83 -10.90
N SER A 353 -33.60 -10.77 -11.35
CA SER A 353 -35.04 -10.58 -11.54
C SER A 353 -35.65 -10.05 -10.24
N PRO A 354 -36.45 -8.96 -10.27
CA PRO A 354 -37.13 -8.51 -9.07
C PRO A 354 -38.22 -9.53 -8.74
N SER A 355 -38.04 -10.26 -7.64
CA SER A 355 -39.12 -11.01 -7.01
C SER A 355 -40.16 -10.00 -6.52
N ARG A 356 -41.35 -10.02 -7.15
CA ARG A 356 -42.54 -9.35 -6.60
C ARG A 356 -42.85 -9.97 -5.22
N LYS A 357 -42.94 -9.12 -4.20
CA LYS A 357 -43.88 -9.28 -3.09
C LYS A 357 -44.55 -7.94 -2.86
#